data_AF-A0A970Q365-F1
#
_entry.id   AF-A0A970Q365-F1
#
_cell.length_a   1.000
_cell.length_b   1.000
_cell.length_c   1.000
_cell.angle_alpha   90.00
_cell.angle_beta   90.00
_cell.angle_gamma   90.00
#
_symmetry.space_group_name_H-M   'P 1'
#
loop_
_entity.id
_entity.type
_entity.pdbx_description
1 polymer ?
#
loop_
_entity_poly.entity_id
_entity_poly.type
_entity_poly.pdbx_seq_one_letter_code
_entity_poly.pdbx_strand_id
1 'polypeptide(L)'
;MSKFDLIDGKIDEDGIQLWCEEFFFNMLNLLNSFFSHVDIKDAAERMSLIPFDQLVCDQLLDESEEVKAIASKRIMELAEIEISHLEAYGN
;
A
#
# COMPACT_ATOMS: atom_id res chain seq x y z
N MET A 1 -10.15 -19.36 -3.41
CA MET A 1 -8.79 -19.94 -3.43
C MET A 1 -7.90 -18.84 -2.89
N SER A 2 -7.04 -19.12 -1.91
CA SER A 2 -6.19 -18.08 -1.33
C SER A 2 -5.25 -17.50 -2.41
N LYS A 3 -4.98 -16.21 -2.33
CA LYS A 3 -4.02 -15.48 -3.15
C LYS A 3 -2.58 -15.82 -2.80
N PHE A 4 -2.33 -16.36 -1.61
CA PHE A 4 -0.98 -16.59 -1.09
C PHE A 4 -0.74 -18.07 -0.81
N ASP A 5 0.49 -18.49 -1.08
CA ASP A 5 0.93 -19.85 -0.83
C ASP A 5 1.34 -20.04 0.63
N LEU A 6 1.42 -21.31 1.05
CA LEU A 6 2.02 -21.71 2.31
C LEU A 6 3.40 -22.34 2.03
N ILE A 7 4.44 -21.80 2.65
CA ILE A 7 5.80 -22.38 2.65
C ILE A 7 6.01 -23.10 3.98
N ASP A 8 6.26 -24.41 3.93
CA ASP A 8 6.40 -25.27 5.12
C ASP A 8 5.22 -25.18 6.12
N GLY A 9 4.01 -24.99 5.60
CA GLY A 9 2.79 -24.87 6.40
C GLY A 9 2.62 -23.53 7.11
N LYS A 10 3.49 -22.55 6.83
CA LYS A 10 3.36 -21.16 7.25
C LYS A 10 3.01 -20.28 6.07
N ILE A 11 2.39 -19.14 6.34
CA ILE A 11 2.11 -18.13 5.32
C ILE A 11 3.41 -17.65 4.70
N ASP A 12 3.43 -17.55 3.37
CA ASP A 12 4.53 -16.91 2.63
C ASP A 12 4.46 -15.38 2.82
N GLU A 13 5.13 -14.88 3.86
CA GLU A 13 5.18 -13.45 4.15
C GLU A 13 5.86 -12.64 3.05
N ASP A 14 6.89 -13.19 2.41
CA ASP A 14 7.63 -12.53 1.33
C ASP A 14 6.73 -12.36 0.10
N GLY A 15 5.93 -13.38 -0.23
CA GLY A 15 4.91 -13.32 -1.27
C GLY A 15 3.84 -12.24 -1.00
N ILE A 16 3.41 -12.08 0.26
CA ILE A 16 2.48 -11.01 0.65
C ILE A 16 3.11 -9.64 0.49
N GLN A 17 4.37 -9.48 0.93
CA GLN A 17 5.07 -8.21 0.84
C GLN A 17 5.28 -7.78 -0.61
N LEU A 18 5.71 -8.70 -1.48
CA LEU A 18 5.88 -8.45 -2.91
C LEU A 18 4.55 -8.03 -3.55
N TRP A 19 3.47 -8.75 -3.24
CA TRP A 19 2.15 -8.38 -3.74
C TRP A 19 1.71 -6.99 -3.28
N CYS A 20 2.02 -6.60 -2.04
CA CYS A 20 1.74 -5.26 -1.53
C CYS A 20 2.51 -4.18 -2.29
N GLU A 21 3.79 -4.42 -2.61
CA GLU A 21 4.60 -3.49 -3.41
C GLU A 21 4.01 -3.28 -4.81
N GLU A 22 3.60 -4.36 -5.48
CA GLU A 22 2.95 -4.30 -6.80
C GLU A 22 1.60 -3.58 -6.73
N PHE A 23 0.78 -3.88 -5.72
CA PHE A 23 -0.50 -3.21 -5.48
C PHE A 23 -0.30 -1.71 -5.24
N PHE A 24 0.63 -1.35 -4.38
CA PHE A 24 0.95 0.04 -4.06
C PHE A 24 1.48 0.79 -5.28
N PHE A 25 2.39 0.20 -6.05
CA PHE A 25 2.90 0.79 -7.29
C PHE A 25 1.79 1.08 -8.30
N ASN A 26 0.86 0.14 -8.50
CA ASN A 26 -0.29 0.34 -9.39
C ASN A 26 -1.20 1.45 -8.90
N MET A 27 -1.41 1.55 -7.59
CA MET A 27 -2.18 2.63 -6.97
C MET A 27 -1.48 3.99 -7.14
N LEU A 28 -0.17 4.08 -6.95
CA LEU A 28 0.59 5.31 -7.20
C LEU A 28 0.46 5.78 -8.65
N ASN A 29 0.50 4.85 -9.61
CA ASN A 29 0.29 5.19 -11.02
C ASN A 29 -1.11 5.78 -11.27
N LEU A 30 -2.13 5.26 -10.60
CA LEU A 30 -3.48 5.83 -10.64
C LEU A 30 -3.50 7.22 -9.97
N LEU A 31 -2.90 7.36 -8.79
CA LEU A 31 -2.85 8.60 -8.03
C LEU A 31 -2.07 9.71 -8.74
N ASN A 32 -1.03 9.37 -9.50
CA ASN A 32 -0.29 10.31 -10.33
C ASN A 32 -1.20 11.07 -11.30
N SER A 33 -2.22 10.42 -11.86
CA SER A 33 -3.20 11.10 -12.72
C SER A 33 -3.98 12.18 -11.97
N PHE A 34 -4.27 11.97 -10.68
CA PHE A 34 -4.98 12.94 -9.83
C PHE A 34 -4.07 14.02 -9.28
N PHE A 35 -2.81 13.70 -9.01
CA PHE A 35 -1.87 14.61 -8.34
C PHE A 35 -0.96 15.40 -9.30
N SER A 36 -0.88 15.00 -10.57
CA SER A 36 -0.02 15.68 -11.57
C SER A 36 -0.31 17.16 -11.81
N HIS A 37 -1.46 17.67 -11.35
CA HIS A 37 -1.90 19.05 -11.52
C HIS A 37 -1.94 19.86 -10.22
N VAL A 38 -1.55 19.28 -9.08
CA VAL A 38 -1.56 19.96 -7.79
C VAL A 38 -0.14 20.22 -7.30
N ASP A 39 0.00 21.17 -6.37
CA ASP A 39 1.28 21.42 -5.72
C ASP A 39 1.73 20.19 -4.92
N ILE A 40 3.04 20.00 -4.77
CA ILE A 40 3.60 18.85 -4.07
C ILE A 40 3.16 18.77 -2.60
N LYS A 41 2.91 19.91 -1.95
CA LYS A 41 2.36 19.94 -0.58
C LYS A 41 0.91 19.47 -0.55
N ASP A 42 0.10 19.92 -1.50
CA ASP A 42 -1.29 19.47 -1.64
C ASP A 42 -1.34 17.97 -1.99
N ALA A 43 -0.39 17.46 -2.77
CA ALA A 43 -0.27 16.03 -3.07
C ALA A 43 0.04 15.23 -1.81
N ALA A 44 1.02 15.66 -1.00
CA ALA A 44 1.38 15.01 0.26
C ALA A 44 0.19 14.98 1.24
N GLU A 45 -0.49 16.11 1.43
CA GLU A 45 -1.67 16.20 2.31
C GLU A 45 -2.77 15.25 1.84
N ARG A 46 -3.13 15.28 0.55
CA ARG A 46 -4.18 14.40 0.00
C ARG A 46 -3.81 12.93 0.10
N MET A 47 -2.53 12.60 -0.13
CA MET A 47 -2.05 11.22 -0.03
C MET A 47 -2.14 10.69 1.41
N SER A 48 -1.85 11.54 2.41
CA SER A 48 -1.97 11.18 3.83
C SER A 48 -3.40 10.85 4.29
N LEU A 49 -4.40 11.30 3.54
CA LEU A 49 -5.82 11.07 3.84
C LEU A 49 -6.36 9.79 3.21
N ILE A 50 -5.57 9.10 2.39
CA ILE A 50 -5.99 7.87 1.73
C ILE A 50 -5.97 6.72 2.76
N PRO A 51 -7.09 5.99 2.94
CA PRO A 51 -7.15 4.85 3.85
C PRO A 51 -6.51 3.60 3.22
N PHE A 52 -5.19 3.63 3.04
CA PHE A 52 -4.46 2.58 2.34
C PHE A 52 -4.59 1.20 2.99
N ASP A 53 -4.63 1.16 4.31
CA ASP A 53 -4.89 -0.03 5.12
C ASP A 53 -6.25 -0.67 4.80
N GLN A 54 -7.31 0.14 4.70
CA GLN A 54 -8.63 -0.35 4.34
C GLN A 54 -8.66 -0.85 2.90
N LEU A 55 -8.06 -0.10 1.97
CA LEU A 55 -8.02 -0.46 0.55
C LEU A 55 -7.33 -1.81 0.32
N VAL A 56 -6.23 -2.08 1.02
CA VAL A 56 -5.54 -3.38 0.90
C VAL A 56 -6.35 -4.50 1.56
N CYS A 57 -6.98 -4.25 2.71
CA CYS A 57 -7.85 -5.23 3.37
C CYS A 57 -9.05 -5.60 2.49
N ASP A 58 -9.64 -4.63 1.78
CA ASP A 58 -10.75 -4.85 0.85
C ASP A 58 -10.35 -5.74 -0.33
N GLN A 59 -9.09 -5.66 -0.79
CA GLN A 59 -8.57 -6.57 -1.81
C GLN A 59 -8.34 -7.99 -1.29
N LEU A 60 -8.27 -8.17 0.03
CA LEU A 60 -7.94 -9.43 0.69
C LEU A 60 -9.10 -9.95 1.56
N LEU A 61 -10.35 -9.56 1.26
CA LEU A 61 -11.52 -9.91 2.08
C LEU A 61 -11.64 -11.41 2.39
N ASP A 62 -11.34 -12.25 1.41
CA ASP A 62 -11.41 -13.72 1.49
C ASP A 62 -10.17 -14.37 2.13
N GLU A 63 -9.15 -13.58 2.48
CA GLU A 63 -7.94 -14.05 3.16
C GLU A 63 -8.08 -14.09 4.68
N SER A 64 -7.13 -14.76 5.33
CA SER A 64 -7.05 -14.81 6.79
C SER A 64 -6.71 -13.43 7.37
N GLU A 65 -7.10 -13.21 8.63
CA GLU A 65 -6.77 -11.98 9.36
C GLU A 65 -5.26 -11.81 9.54
N GLU A 66 -4.49 -12.89 9.58
CA GLU A 66 -3.03 -12.86 9.64
C GLU A 66 -2.43 -12.29 8.34
N VAL A 67 -2.91 -12.73 7.18
CA VAL A 67 -2.52 -12.18 5.88
C VAL A 67 -2.87 -10.69 5.79
N LYS A 68 -4.10 -10.32 6.17
CA LYS A 68 -4.56 -8.92 6.15
C LYS A 68 -3.70 -8.04 7.05
N ALA A 69 -3.32 -8.52 8.23
CA ALA A 69 -2.46 -7.76 9.15
C ALA A 69 -1.06 -7.51 8.57
N ILE A 70 -0.44 -8.53 7.96
CA ILE A 70 0.87 -8.39 7.30
C ILE A 70 0.78 -7.38 6.14
N ALA A 71 -0.24 -7.54 5.29
CA ALA A 71 -0.44 -6.68 4.13
C ALA A 71 -0.73 -5.23 4.51
N SER A 72 -1.64 -5.01 5.48
CA SER A 72 -1.98 -3.69 6.02
C SER A 72 -0.75 -2.99 6.58
N LYS A 73 0.05 -3.68 7.39
CA LYS A 73 1.30 -3.12 7.92
C LYS A 73 2.25 -2.72 6.79
N ARG A 74 2.50 -3.60 5.83
CA ARG A 74 3.44 -3.34 4.73
C ARG A 74 3.00 -2.15 3.87
N ILE A 75 1.70 -2.07 3.57
CA ILE A 75 1.14 -0.96 2.79
C ILE A 75 1.27 0.38 3.52
N MET A 76 1.06 0.42 4.83
CA MET A 76 1.25 1.63 5.61
C MET A 76 2.71 2.08 5.63
N GLU A 77 3.66 1.15 5.77
CA GLU A 77 5.10 1.47 5.68
C GLU A 77 5.46 2.10 4.32
N LEU A 78 4.95 1.53 3.21
CA LEU A 78 5.18 2.06 1.87
C LEU A 78 4.56 3.45 1.69
N ALA A 79 3.34 3.66 2.20
CA ALA A 79 2.66 4.94 2.16
C ALA A 79 3.41 6.01 2.96
N GLU A 80 3.86 5.70 4.17
CA GLU A 80 4.63 6.61 5.01
C GLU A 80 5.95 7.04 4.35
N ILE A 81 6.66 6.10 3.71
CA ILE A 81 7.88 6.39 2.95
C ILE A 81 7.59 7.36 1.80
N GLU A 82 6.56 7.10 1.01
CA GLU A 82 6.24 7.92 -0.15
C GLU A 82 5.76 9.33 0.23
N ILE A 83 4.93 9.43 1.27
CA ILE A 83 4.51 10.73 1.81
C ILE A 83 5.72 11.52 2.31
N SER A 84 6.63 10.86 3.04
CA SER A 84 7.87 11.49 3.52
C SER A 84 8.73 12.00 2.36
N HIS A 85 8.79 11.26 1.25
CA HIS A 85 9.48 11.73 0.04
C HIS A 85 8.81 12.98 -0.53
N LEU A 86 7.49 13.00 -0.70
CA LEU A 86 6.75 14.16 -1.21
C LEU A 86 6.98 15.40 -0.34
N GLU A 87 6.91 15.24 0.99
CA GLU A 87 7.16 16.33 1.95
C GLU A 87 8.60 16.87 1.86
N ALA A 88 9.59 15.99 1.67
CA ALA A 88 10.99 16.39 1.53
C ALA A 88 11.24 17.25 0.29
N TYR A 89 10.56 16.97 -0.82
CA TYR A 89 10.64 17.77 -2.05
C TYR A 89 9.81 19.07 -2.00
N GLY A 90 8.90 19.21 -1.04
CA GLY A 90 8.11 20.43 -0.81
C GLY A 90 8.80 21.49 0.05
N ASN A 91 9.98 21.22 0.61
CA ASN A 91 10.74 22.15 1.46
C ASN A 91 11.69 23.06 0.68
#